data_AF-D5BEJ7-F1
#
_entry.id   AF-D5BEJ7-F1
#
_cell.length_a   1.000
_cell.length_b   1.000
_cell.length_c   1.000
_cell.angle_alpha   90.00
_cell.angle_beta   90.00
_cell.angle_gamma   90.00
#
_symmetry.space_group_name_H-M   'P 1'
#
loop_
_entity.id
_entity.type
_entity.pdbx_description
1 polymer ?
#
loop_
_entity_poly.entity_id
_entity_poly.type
_entity_poly.pdbx_seq_one_letter_code
_entity_poly.pdbx_strand_id
1 'polypeptide(L)' 'MDLKLVYAMVPKDGTINDLVNVKAEKLARRIVMRTNQNMKLEDQGIEEKKLAKTIQELANEIKREMRKSLWD' A
#
# COMPACT_ATOMS: atom_id res chain seq x y z
N MET A 1 33.75 5.15 -25.01
CA MET A 1 33.67 4.98 -23.54
C MET A 1 32.35 4.31 -23.24
N ASP A 2 32.36 3.00 -23.04
CA ASP A 2 31.14 2.21 -22.73
C ASP A 2 30.95 2.14 -21.22
N LEU A 3 30.25 3.14 -20.67
CA LEU A 3 29.95 3.20 -19.24
C LEU A 3 28.43 3.22 -19.03
N LYS A 4 27.96 2.39 -18.10
CA LYS A 4 26.57 2.34 -17.67
C LYS A 4 26.44 2.98 -16.28
N LEU A 5 25.70 4.08 -16.22
CA LEU A 5 25.35 4.72 -14.96
C LEU A 5 24.19 3.97 -14.31
N VAL A 6 24.35 3.52 -13.07
CA VAL A 6 23.31 2.86 -12.29
C VAL A 6 23.14 3.63 -10.98
N TYR A 7 21.95 4.19 -10.77
CA TYR A 7 21.55 4.82 -9.51
C TYR A 7 20.64 3.86 -8.73
N ALA A 8 20.92 3.68 -7.44
CA ALA A 8 20.08 2.91 -6.52
C ALA A 8 19.65 3.80 -5.36
N MET A 9 18.37 3.73 -5.01
CA MET A 9 17.85 4.31 -3.77
C MET A 9 17.84 3.23 -2.69
N VAL A 10 18.51 3.51 -1.58
CA VAL A 10 18.56 2.60 -0.42
C VAL A 10 17.68 3.22 0.67
N PRO A 11 16.82 2.44 1.34
CA PRO A 11 16.00 2.95 2.43
C PRO A 11 16.88 3.53 3.53
N LYS A 12 16.48 4.71 4.03
CA LYS A 12 17.18 5.43 5.10
C LYS A 12 17.13 4.69 6.43
N ASP A 13 16.04 3.97 6.67
CA ASP A 13 15.79 3.19 7.88
C ASP A 13 15.22 1.82 7.49
N GLY A 14 15.84 0.75 8.02
CA GLY A 14 15.39 -0.63 7.82
C GLY A 14 15.72 -1.22 6.44
N THR A 15 14.99 -2.27 6.07
CA THR A 15 15.17 -2.97 4.79
C THR A 15 14.19 -2.45 3.72
N ILE A 16 14.46 -2.78 2.45
CA ILE A 16 13.50 -2.49 1.35
C ILE A 16 12.15 -3.17 1.64
N ASN A 17 12.15 -4.34 2.25
CA ASN A 17 10.92 -5.03 2.64
C ASN A 17 10.12 -4.26 3.68
N ASP A 18 10.78 -3.63 4.66
CA ASP A 18 10.10 -2.80 5.66
C ASP A 18 9.47 -1.58 5.01
N LEU A 19 10.20 -0.92 4.10
CA LEU A 19 9.67 0.20 3.32
C LEU A 19 8.47 -0.21 2.47
N VAL A 20 8.54 -1.37 1.80
CA VAL A 20 7.45 -1.95 1.01
C VAL A 20 6.24 -2.25 1.89
N ASN A 21 6.44 -2.80 3.09
CA ASN A 21 5.36 -3.07 4.05
C ASN A 21 4.64 -1.78 4.45
N VAL A 22 5.38 -0.77 4.88
CA VAL A 22 4.82 0.51 5.32
C VAL A 22 4.08 1.21 4.16
N LYS A 23 4.67 1.21 2.97
CA LYS A 23 4.04 1.80 1.79
C LYS A 23 2.75 1.06 1.39
N ALA A 24 2.78 -0.27 1.39
CA ALA A 24 1.63 -1.08 0.99
C ALA A 24 0.46 -0.91 1.96
N GLU A 25 0.75 -0.91 3.26
CA GLU A 25 -0.27 -0.67 4.29
C GLU A 25 -0.87 0.74 4.17
N LYS A 26 -0.03 1.77 3.96
CA LYS A 26 -0.48 3.14 3.78
C LYS A 26 -1.32 3.33 2.52
N LEU A 27 -0.96 2.66 1.43
CA LEU A 27 -1.73 2.68 0.19
C LEU A 27 -3.07 1.95 0.35
N ALA A 28 -3.06 0.74 0.92
CA ALA A 28 -4.25 -0.04 1.19
C ALA A 28 -5.23 0.72 2.08
N ARG A 29 -4.75 1.31 3.18
CA ARG A 29 -5.56 2.13 4.08
C ARG A 29 -6.21 3.31 3.35
N ARG A 30 -5.48 3.99 2.46
CA ARG A 30 -6.00 5.12 1.70
C ARG A 30 -7.12 4.70 0.75
N ILE A 31 -6.95 3.58 0.06
CA ILE A 31 -7.95 3.03 -0.87
C ILE A 31 -9.20 2.65 -0.08
N VAL A 32 -9.05 1.83 0.96
CA VAL A 32 -10.16 1.33 1.76
C VAL A 32 -10.89 2.47 2.48
N MET A 33 -10.18 3.47 3.01
CA MET A 33 -10.83 4.63 3.64
C MET A 33 -11.65 5.46 2.65
N ARG A 34 -11.14 5.67 1.42
CA ARG A 34 -11.90 6.37 0.36
C ARG A 34 -13.16 5.60 0.00
N THR A 35 -13.05 4.28 -0.18
CA THR A 35 -14.20 3.42 -0.48
C THR A 35 -15.19 3.41 0.68
N ASN A 36 -14.72 3.30 1.92
CA ASN A 36 -15.58 3.29 3.11
C ASN A 36 -16.28 4.64 3.33
N GLN A 37 -15.64 5.76 3.00
CA GLN A 37 -16.27 7.07 3.06
C GLN A 37 -17.44 7.15 2.06
N ASN A 38 -17.28 6.62 0.85
CA ASN A 38 -18.38 6.53 -0.12
C ASN A 38 -19.48 5.56 0.35
N MET A 39 -19.11 4.37 0.83
CA MET A 39 -20.08 3.37 1.34
C MET A 39 -20.86 3.86 2.55
N LYS A 40 -20.24 4.67 3.44
CA LYS A 40 -20.94 5.27 4.58
C LYS A 40 -21.97 6.33 4.15
N LEU A 41 -21.71 7.05 3.06
CA LEU A 41 -22.68 7.98 2.47
C LEU A 41 -23.88 7.23 1.84
N GLU A 42 -23.68 5.97 1.46
CA GLU A 42 -24.70 5.07 0.92
C GLU A 42 -25.38 4.17 1.99
N ASP A 43 -25.12 4.43 3.28
CA ASP A 43 -25.62 3.64 4.43
C ASP A 43 -25.16 2.16 4.44
N GLN A 44 -24.04 1.88 3.77
CA GLN A 44 -23.41 0.56 3.65
C GLN A 44 -22.12 0.45 4.48
N GLY A 45 -22.01 1.24 5.55
CA GLY A 45 -20.83 1.28 6.41
C GLY A 45 -20.49 -0.10 6.97
N ILE A 46 -19.23 -0.52 6.83
CA ILE A 46 -18.76 -1.82 7.31
C ILE A 46 -18.21 -1.69 8.74
N GLU A 47 -18.40 -2.71 9.58
CA GLU A 47 -17.80 -2.77 10.92
C GLU A 47 -16.27 -2.58 10.89
N GLU A 48 -15.73 -1.86 11.87
CA GLU A 48 -14.30 -1.54 11.96
C GLU A 48 -13.40 -2.78 11.90
N LYS A 49 -13.86 -3.90 12.46
CA LYS A 49 -13.12 -5.17 12.43
C LYS A 49 -12.98 -5.72 11.01
N LYS A 50 -14.02 -5.56 10.18
CA LYS A 50 -14.00 -5.98 8.78
C LYS A 50 -13.19 -5.01 7.93
N LEU A 51 -13.24 -3.71 8.24
CA LEU A 51 -12.40 -2.69 7.62
C LEU A 51 -10.90 -2.99 7.81
N ALA A 52 -10.48 -3.31 9.03
CA ALA A 52 -9.09 -3.65 9.34
C ALA A 52 -8.63 -4.90 8.56
N LYS A 53 -9.50 -5.91 8.46
CA LYS A 53 -9.22 -7.12 7.68
C LYS A 53 -9.04 -6.81 6.19
N THR A 54 -9.93 -6.00 5.61
CA THR A 54 -9.84 -5.59 4.20
C THR A 54 -8.58 -4.77 3.92
N ILE A 55 -8.15 -3.91 4.85
CA ILE A 55 -6.87 -3.18 4.73
C ILE A 55 -5.69 -4.16 4.68
N GLN A 56 -5.66 -5.16 5.56
CA GLN A 56 -4.59 -6.16 5.56
C GLN A 56 -4.58 -7.03 4.30
N GLU A 57 -5.74 -7.49 3.85
CA GLU A 57 -5.88 -8.27 2.62
C GLU A 57 -5.38 -7.48 1.41
N LEU A 58 -5.82 -6.23 1.27
CA LEU A 58 -5.40 -5.35 0.18
C LEU A 58 -3.90 -5.01 0.26
N ALA A 59 -3.36 -4.77 1.46
CA ALA A 59 -1.92 -4.54 1.64
C ALA A 59 -1.09 -5.76 1.22
N ASN A 60 -1.54 -6.97 1.55
CA ASN A 60 -0.89 -8.21 1.13
C ASN A 60 -0.95 -8.43 -0.38
N GLU A 61 -2.07 -8.09 -1.02
CA GLU A 61 -2.22 -8.12 -2.48
C GLU A 61 -1.27 -7.14 -3.17
N ILE A 62 -1.23 -5.88 -2.70
CA ILE A 62 -0.33 -4.83 -3.20
C ILE A 62 1.14 -5.26 -3.10
N LYS A 63 1.52 -5.93 -2.01
CA LYS A 63 2.87 -6.50 -1.84
C LYS A 63 3.15 -7.63 -2.82
N ARG A 64 2.22 -8.57 -2.98
CA ARG A 64 2.39 -9.74 -3.86
C ARG A 64 2.53 -9.34 -5.31
N GLU A 65 1.71 -8.40 -5.76
CA GLU A 65 1.74 -7.94 -7.14
C GLU A 65 2.86 -6.93 -7.42
N MET A 66 3.57 -6.46 -6.38
CA MET A 66 4.51 -5.32 -6.46
C MET A 66 3.96 -4.23 -7.39
N ARG A 67 2.70 -3.83 -7.17
CA ARG A 67 2.02 -2.89 -8.08
C ARG A 67 2.88 -1.64 -8.25
N LYS A 68 3.03 -1.19 -9.51
CA LYS A 68 3.78 0.04 -9.84
C LYS A 68 3.33 1.25 -9.01
N SER A 69 2.04 1.29 -8.62
CA SER A 69 1.45 2.31 -7.75
C SER A 69 2.02 2.35 -6.32
N LEU A 70 2.81 1.36 -5.89
CA LEU A 70 3.57 1.41 -4.65
C LEU A 70 4.80 2.34 -4.77
N TRP A 71 5.34 2.45 -5.98
CA TRP A 71 6.56 3.20 -6.28
C TRP A 71 6.30 4.62 -6.78
N ASP A 72 5.09 4.89 -7.27
CA ASP A 72 4.51 6.23 -7.50
C ASP A 72 4.34 7.01 -6.18
#